data_AF-A0A314XZF7-F1
#
_entry.id   AF-A0A314XZF7-F1
#
_cell.length_a   1.000
_cell.length_b   1.000
_cell.length_c   1.000
_cell.angle_alpha   90.00
_cell.angle_beta   90.00
_cell.angle_gamma   90.00
#
_symmetry.space_group_name_H-M   'P 1'
#
loop_
_entity.id
_entity.type
_entity.pdbx_description
1 polymer ?
#
loop_
_entity_poly.entity_id
_entity_poly.type
_entity_poly.pdbx_seq_one_letter_code
_entity_poly.pdbx_strand_id
1 'polypeptide(L)'
;MRAIDWCPVYADPPLKGIPWLKSSNQVSRPSNVRPKSQMFVVSCSMHILDGECCSLYLQKKLGWMDRPNINVLSAQLIELSKLYSQLKSHSSDVPIVDAALSKGIPALYSKMQEYIGTDEFVQLKSALDGVSWVWIGDNFVVPNALAFDSPVKFTPYLYVVPSELSEFRDLLLNLGVRINFDIWDYMHVLQRLQNDVKGFPLSTDQLNFVHRILDAVADCCSEKPLFEASNTPILIPDMSAVLMHAGDLVYNDAPWMDNSTPVGKHFIHPTISNDLASRLGIQSLRCLSLVDDDMTKDLPCMDYARIKELLTSYGDTELLLFDLLELADCCKANKLHLIFDKREHPRQSLLQHNG
;
A
#
# COMPACT_ATOMS: atom_id res chain seq x y z
N MET A 1 7.15 -50.98 19.85
CA MET A 1 8.38 -50.29 19.41
C MET A 1 8.26 -48.78 19.26
N ARG A 2 7.12 -48.19 18.83
CA ARG A 2 7.00 -46.72 18.66
C ARG A 2 6.97 -45.88 19.95
N ALA A 3 6.70 -46.51 21.10
CA ALA A 3 6.47 -45.85 22.38
C ALA A 3 7.60 -46.04 23.40
N ILE A 4 8.65 -46.78 23.04
CA ILE A 4 9.81 -47.02 23.90
C ILE A 4 10.94 -46.12 23.40
N ASP A 5 11.65 -45.47 24.31
CA ASP A 5 12.80 -44.64 23.96
C ASP A 5 14.00 -45.53 23.61
N TRP A 6 14.41 -45.50 22.34
CA TRP A 6 15.58 -46.26 21.87
C TRP A 6 16.25 -45.64 20.64
N CYS A 7 15.59 -44.72 19.92
CA CYS A 7 16.22 -44.08 18.77
C CYS A 7 17.26 -43.07 19.25
N PRO A 8 18.53 -43.17 18.80
CA PRO A 8 19.56 -42.18 19.13
C PRO A 8 19.21 -40.83 18.50
N VAL A 9 19.46 -39.73 19.22
CA VAL A 9 19.12 -38.38 18.77
C VAL A 9 20.31 -37.42 18.91
N TYR A 10 20.41 -36.48 17.98
CA TYR A 10 21.40 -35.41 18.09
C TYR A 10 21.15 -34.56 19.32
N ALA A 11 22.20 -34.31 20.12
CA ALA A 11 22.14 -33.38 21.25
C ALA A 11 22.13 -31.91 20.77
N ASP A 12 23.04 -31.59 19.85
CA ASP A 12 23.24 -30.25 19.29
C ASP A 12 22.80 -30.17 17.82
N PRO A 13 22.36 -28.99 17.36
CA PRO A 13 21.93 -28.81 15.97
C PRO A 13 23.12 -28.99 15.01
N PRO A 14 23.04 -29.90 14.02
CA PRO A 14 24.12 -30.09 13.05
C PRO A 14 24.19 -28.94 12.03
N LEU A 15 23.19 -28.04 12.00
CA LEU A 15 23.14 -26.86 11.16
C LEU A 15 22.92 -25.63 12.07
N LYS A 16 23.76 -24.60 11.92
CA LYS A 16 23.56 -23.33 12.64
C LYS A 16 22.34 -22.59 12.09
N GLY A 17 21.64 -21.86 12.96
CA GLY A 17 20.52 -20.99 12.56
C GLY A 17 19.18 -21.69 12.35
N ILE A 18 19.05 -22.94 12.81
CA ILE A 18 17.78 -23.67 12.81
C ILE A 18 17.21 -23.78 14.24
N PRO A 19 15.88 -23.71 14.42
CA PRO A 19 15.25 -24.05 15.70
C PRO A 19 15.62 -25.45 16.14
N TRP A 20 15.82 -25.64 17.44
CA TRP A 20 16.29 -26.92 17.97
C TRP A 20 15.63 -27.30 19.29
N LEU A 21 14.99 -28.47 19.31
CA LEU A 21 14.47 -29.09 20.51
C LEU A 21 15.61 -29.72 21.32
N LYS A 22 16.04 -29.03 22.38
CA LYS A 22 17.06 -29.54 23.30
C LYS A 22 16.58 -30.82 23.99
N SER A 23 17.44 -31.83 24.04
CA SER A 23 17.23 -33.06 24.79
C SER A 23 18.28 -33.21 25.87
N SER A 24 17.87 -33.61 27.08
CA SER A 24 18.80 -34.09 28.12
C SER A 24 19.21 -35.54 27.91
N ASN A 25 18.43 -36.30 27.11
CA ASN A 25 18.60 -37.73 26.91
C ASN A 25 19.16 -38.01 25.51
N GLN A 26 20.02 -39.02 25.40
CA GLN A 26 20.63 -39.43 24.12
C GLN A 26 19.70 -40.27 23.24
N VAL A 27 18.55 -40.70 23.76
CA VAL A 27 17.56 -41.49 23.04
C VAL A 27 16.15 -40.95 23.21
N SER A 28 15.30 -41.19 22.21
CA SER A 28 13.88 -40.83 22.25
C SER A 28 13.03 -41.88 21.53
N ARG A 29 11.72 -41.85 21.78
CA ARG A 29 10.73 -42.70 21.13
C ARG A 29 10.68 -42.42 19.62
N PRO A 30 10.58 -43.46 18.75
CA PRO A 30 10.52 -43.26 17.31
C PRO A 30 9.40 -42.31 16.85
N SER A 31 8.30 -42.23 17.61
CA SER A 31 7.17 -41.32 17.33
C SER A 31 7.51 -39.83 17.50
N ASN A 32 8.57 -39.49 18.25
CA ASN A 32 9.05 -38.13 18.45
C ASN A 32 10.39 -37.86 17.73
N VAL A 33 10.82 -38.78 16.87
CA VAL A 33 12.07 -38.69 16.14
C VAL A 33 11.77 -38.63 14.65
N ARG A 34 12.52 -37.81 13.91
CA ARG A 34 12.49 -37.77 12.45
C ARG A 34 13.89 -37.96 11.86
N PRO A 35 14.00 -38.52 10.64
CA PRO A 35 15.28 -38.61 9.94
C PRO A 35 15.90 -37.23 9.72
N LYS A 36 17.23 -37.18 9.60
CA LYS A 36 18.00 -35.95 9.33
C LYS A 36 17.53 -35.18 8.10
N SER A 37 17.02 -35.86 7.08
CA SER A 37 16.46 -35.24 5.88
C SER A 37 15.24 -34.34 6.15
N GLN A 38 14.50 -34.59 7.24
CA GLN A 38 13.32 -33.80 7.64
C GLN A 38 13.64 -32.75 8.71
N MET A 39 14.92 -32.59 9.07
CA MET A 39 15.35 -31.68 10.13
C MET A 39 14.80 -30.27 9.95
N PHE A 40 14.86 -29.73 8.74
CA PHE A 40 14.38 -28.37 8.45
C PHE A 40 12.87 -28.19 8.70
N VAL A 41 12.11 -29.29 8.66
CA VAL A 41 10.64 -29.28 8.76
C VAL A 41 10.16 -29.40 10.21
N VAL A 42 10.95 -29.99 11.12
CA VAL A 42 10.43 -30.46 12.42
C VAL A 42 11.34 -30.20 13.62
N SER A 43 12.56 -29.69 13.44
CA SER A 43 13.60 -29.63 14.49
C SER A 43 13.25 -28.81 15.73
N CYS A 44 12.27 -27.90 15.66
CA CYS A 44 11.75 -27.14 16.78
C CYS A 44 10.94 -28.00 17.76
N SER A 45 10.24 -29.02 17.25
CA SER A 45 9.23 -29.78 18.03
C SER A 45 9.48 -31.27 18.08
N MET A 46 10.38 -31.81 17.23
CA MET A 46 10.73 -33.22 17.20
C MET A 46 12.26 -33.38 17.21
N HIS A 47 12.73 -34.49 17.76
CA HIS A 47 14.17 -34.80 17.74
C HIS A 47 14.61 -35.35 16.39
N ILE A 48 15.89 -35.20 16.08
CA ILE A 48 16.48 -35.68 14.84
C ILE A 48 17.33 -36.91 15.11
N LEU A 49 17.09 -37.97 14.33
CA LEU A 49 17.82 -39.24 14.43
C LEU A 49 19.32 -39.01 14.22
N ASP A 50 20.13 -39.44 15.18
CA ASP A 50 21.59 -39.53 15.03
C ASP A 50 21.95 -40.89 14.40
N GLY A 51 21.82 -40.95 13.08
CA GLY A 51 22.07 -42.14 12.28
C GLY A 51 21.26 -42.15 10.99
N GLU A 52 21.43 -43.21 10.20
CA GLU A 52 20.75 -43.40 8.93
C GLU A 52 19.85 -44.63 8.96
N CYS A 53 18.69 -44.54 8.29
CA CYS A 53 17.79 -45.66 8.11
C CYS A 53 17.36 -45.74 6.65
N CYS A 54 17.96 -46.63 5.87
CA CYS A 54 17.65 -46.75 4.44
C CYS A 54 16.41 -47.63 4.16
N SER A 55 15.91 -48.36 5.16
CA SER A 55 14.77 -49.27 4.99
C SER A 55 13.44 -48.52 4.99
N LEU A 56 12.84 -48.36 3.81
CA LEU A 56 11.50 -47.78 3.65
C LEU A 56 10.44 -48.49 4.49
N TYR A 57 10.56 -49.81 4.65
CA TYR A 57 9.66 -50.59 5.50
C TYR A 57 9.74 -50.13 6.97
N LEU A 58 10.96 -49.95 7.50
CA LEU A 58 11.16 -49.47 8.86
C LEU A 58 10.69 -48.03 9.02
N GLN A 59 11.04 -47.13 8.09
CA GLN A 59 10.59 -45.73 8.16
C GLN A 59 9.06 -45.64 8.21
N LYS A 60 8.36 -46.42 7.37
CA LYS A 60 6.89 -46.52 7.39
C LYS A 60 6.37 -47.13 8.70
N LYS A 61 6.98 -48.22 9.18
CA LYS A 61 6.57 -48.86 10.44
C LYS A 61 6.85 -48.03 11.68
N LEU A 62 7.80 -47.12 11.66
CA LEU A 62 8.10 -46.19 12.74
C LEU A 62 7.29 -44.89 12.66
N GLY A 63 6.69 -44.61 11.51
CA GLY A 63 5.85 -43.42 11.27
C GLY A 63 6.64 -42.21 10.77
N TRP A 64 7.89 -42.39 10.37
CA TRP A 64 8.75 -41.31 9.87
C TRP A 64 8.33 -40.78 8.50
N MET A 65 7.52 -41.56 7.77
CA MET A 65 6.89 -41.17 6.51
C MET A 65 5.50 -40.54 6.72
N ASP A 66 4.96 -40.59 7.94
CA ASP A 66 3.65 -40.02 8.25
C ASP A 66 3.76 -38.49 8.22
N ARG A 67 2.73 -37.81 7.69
CA ARG A 67 2.68 -36.35 7.61
C ARG A 67 2.87 -35.74 9.01
N PRO A 68 3.77 -34.75 9.19
CA PRO A 68 3.93 -34.05 10.47
C PRO A 68 2.68 -33.25 10.83
N ASN A 69 2.30 -33.22 12.10
CA ASN A 69 1.15 -32.48 12.59
C ASN A 69 1.27 -30.97 12.28
N ILE A 70 0.15 -30.31 12.02
CA ILE A 70 0.13 -28.90 11.63
C ILE A 70 0.74 -27.97 12.69
N ASN A 71 0.61 -28.31 13.98
CA ASN A 71 1.22 -27.56 15.08
C ASN A 71 2.75 -27.66 15.06
N VAL A 72 3.31 -28.80 14.62
CA VAL A 72 4.76 -28.96 14.45
C VAL A 72 5.26 -28.07 13.31
N LEU A 73 4.53 -28.06 12.19
CA LEU A 73 4.89 -27.26 11.02
C LEU A 73 4.79 -25.75 11.32
N SER A 74 3.70 -25.30 11.94
CA SER A 74 3.51 -23.89 12.28
C SER A 74 4.54 -23.43 13.32
N ALA A 75 4.78 -24.22 14.38
CA ALA A 75 5.81 -23.90 15.37
C ALA A 75 7.21 -23.83 14.73
N GLN A 76 7.55 -24.75 13.83
CA GLN A 76 8.81 -24.71 13.10
C GLN A 76 8.98 -23.40 12.32
N LEU A 77 7.96 -23.00 11.57
CA LEU A 77 8.02 -21.81 10.73
C LEU A 77 8.11 -20.52 11.55
N ILE A 78 7.30 -20.42 12.61
CA ILE A 78 7.28 -19.28 13.53
C ILE A 78 8.66 -19.13 14.20
N GLU A 79 9.25 -20.23 14.66
CA GLU A 79 10.53 -20.19 15.35
C GLU A 79 11.70 -19.90 14.40
N LEU A 80 11.65 -20.41 13.15
CA LEU A 80 12.59 -20.02 12.10
C LEU A 80 12.58 -18.50 11.87
N SER A 81 11.39 -17.90 11.77
CA SER A 81 11.23 -16.46 11.59
C SER A 81 11.83 -15.66 12.76
N LYS A 82 11.49 -16.03 14.00
CA LYS A 82 12.01 -15.37 15.20
C LYS A 82 13.52 -15.45 15.31
N LEU A 83 14.09 -16.64 15.11
CA LEU A 83 15.55 -16.83 15.15
C LEU A 83 16.24 -16.02 14.05
N TYR A 84 15.67 -15.97 12.85
CA TYR A 84 16.22 -15.17 11.77
C TYR A 84 16.24 -13.68 12.12
N SER A 85 15.15 -13.13 12.67
CA SER A 85 15.12 -11.73 13.10
C SER A 85 16.19 -11.41 14.14
N GLN A 86 16.47 -12.32 15.08
CA GLN A 86 17.52 -12.16 16.09
C GLN A 86 18.93 -12.26 15.48
N LEU A 87 19.13 -13.13 14.49
CA LEU A 87 20.42 -13.29 13.82
C LEU A 87 20.75 -12.09 12.94
N LYS A 88 19.75 -11.57 12.21
CA LYS A 88 19.91 -10.42 11.30
C LYS A 88 20.37 -9.15 12.03
N SER A 89 20.02 -8.97 13.30
CA SER A 89 20.46 -7.82 14.09
C SER A 89 21.86 -7.97 14.71
N HIS A 90 22.42 -9.17 14.80
CA HIS A 90 23.60 -9.44 15.64
C HIS A 90 24.73 -10.25 14.98
N SER A 91 24.59 -10.75 13.75
CA SER A 91 25.52 -11.71 13.15
C SER A 91 26.02 -11.33 11.77
N SER A 92 27.27 -11.70 11.45
CA SER A 92 27.85 -11.62 10.10
C SER A 92 27.54 -12.85 9.24
N ASP A 93 26.97 -13.92 9.81
CA ASP A 93 26.70 -15.21 9.13
C ASP A 93 25.40 -15.22 8.30
N VAL A 94 24.73 -14.07 8.14
CA VAL A 94 23.42 -13.95 7.47
C VAL A 94 23.37 -14.62 6.09
N PRO A 95 24.37 -14.48 5.19
CA PRO A 95 24.29 -15.10 3.86
C PRO A 95 24.21 -16.63 3.87
N ILE A 96 24.85 -17.28 4.86
CA ILE A 96 24.84 -18.74 5.00
C ILE A 96 23.45 -19.20 5.45
N VAL A 97 22.84 -18.43 6.36
CA VAL A 97 21.49 -18.69 6.87
C VAL A 97 20.46 -18.45 5.76
N ASP A 98 20.58 -17.38 4.98
CA ASP A 98 19.70 -17.07 3.85
C ASP A 98 19.68 -18.22 2.82
N ALA A 99 20.87 -18.75 2.49
CA ALA A 99 20.99 -19.89 1.58
C ALA A 99 20.35 -21.17 2.15
N ALA A 100 20.52 -21.41 3.46
CA ALA A 100 19.89 -22.55 4.12
C ALA A 100 18.35 -22.42 4.17
N LEU A 101 17.84 -21.23 4.49
CA LEU A 101 16.41 -20.92 4.50
C LEU A 101 15.79 -21.08 3.11
N SER A 102 16.43 -20.51 2.09
CA SER A 102 15.97 -20.59 0.70
C SER A 102 15.89 -22.02 0.18
N LYS A 103 16.75 -22.92 0.69
CA LYS A 103 16.69 -24.36 0.37
C LYS A 103 15.64 -25.13 1.18
N GLY A 104 15.43 -24.75 2.44
CA GLY A 104 14.61 -25.51 3.37
C GLY A 104 13.12 -25.12 3.41
N ILE A 105 12.80 -23.82 3.25
CA ILE A 105 11.44 -23.29 3.29
C ILE A 105 10.49 -23.96 2.28
N PRO A 106 10.89 -24.23 1.02
CA PRO A 106 10.03 -24.94 0.06
C PRO A 106 9.54 -26.30 0.58
N ALA A 107 10.37 -27.05 1.31
CA ALA A 107 9.96 -28.33 1.89
C ALA A 107 8.89 -28.17 2.99
N LEU A 108 8.97 -27.08 3.77
CA LEU A 108 7.99 -26.76 4.80
C LEU A 108 6.66 -26.32 4.18
N TYR A 109 6.70 -25.44 3.18
CA TYR A 109 5.51 -24.98 2.46
C TYR A 109 4.84 -26.13 1.71
N SER A 110 5.61 -27.04 1.09
CA SER A 110 5.08 -28.26 0.47
C SER A 110 4.27 -29.10 1.48
N LYS A 111 4.77 -29.28 2.71
CA LYS A 111 4.07 -30.02 3.78
C LYS A 111 2.85 -29.28 4.34
N MET A 112 2.85 -27.96 4.33
CA MET A 112 1.70 -27.15 4.76
C MET A 112 0.61 -27.12 3.69
N GLN A 113 0.97 -27.01 2.41
CA GLN A 113 0.04 -27.01 1.27
C GLN A 113 -0.79 -28.30 1.20
N GLU A 114 -0.18 -29.38 1.62
CA GLU A 114 -0.78 -30.69 1.82
C GLU A 114 -2.04 -30.68 2.73
N TYR A 115 -2.20 -29.68 3.60
CA TYR A 115 -3.36 -29.49 4.49
C TYR A 115 -4.49 -28.64 3.91
N ILE A 116 -4.32 -27.99 2.76
CA ILE A 116 -5.37 -27.17 2.15
C ILE A 116 -6.65 -28.00 1.94
N GLY A 117 -7.79 -27.45 2.32
CA GLY A 117 -9.10 -28.12 2.23
C GLY A 117 -9.44 -29.08 3.37
N THR A 118 -8.56 -29.21 4.38
CA THR A 118 -8.85 -29.99 5.60
C THR A 118 -9.32 -29.10 6.76
N ASP A 119 -10.05 -29.67 7.72
CA ASP A 119 -10.47 -28.94 8.93
C ASP A 119 -9.28 -28.45 9.78
N GLU A 120 -8.17 -29.17 9.74
CA GLU A 120 -6.94 -28.80 10.46
C GLU A 120 -6.31 -27.51 9.91
N PHE A 121 -6.57 -27.16 8.65
CA PHE A 121 -6.02 -25.97 8.02
C PHE A 121 -6.48 -24.67 8.68
N VAL A 122 -7.64 -24.67 9.34
CA VAL A 122 -8.12 -23.54 10.14
C VAL A 122 -7.17 -23.24 11.30
N GLN A 123 -6.57 -24.28 11.90
CA GLN A 123 -5.58 -24.11 12.97
C GLN A 123 -4.29 -23.47 12.43
N LEU A 124 -3.89 -23.81 11.20
CA LEU A 124 -2.74 -23.17 10.55
C LEU A 124 -2.97 -21.68 10.30
N LYS A 125 -4.16 -21.33 9.78
CA LYS A 125 -4.56 -19.93 9.58
C LYS A 125 -4.47 -19.16 10.90
N SER A 126 -5.05 -19.70 11.97
CA SER A 126 -5.03 -19.06 13.28
C SER A 126 -3.61 -18.97 13.87
N ALA A 127 -2.75 -19.95 13.66
CA ALA A 127 -1.40 -19.97 14.21
C ALA A 127 -0.45 -18.99 13.50
N LEU A 128 -0.69 -18.73 12.21
CA LEU A 128 0.15 -17.85 11.38
C LEU A 128 -0.42 -16.43 11.20
N ASP A 129 -1.60 -16.16 11.76
CA ASP A 129 -2.22 -14.83 11.71
C ASP A 129 -1.32 -13.78 12.37
N GLY A 130 -1.07 -12.67 11.67
CA GLY A 130 -0.17 -11.60 12.11
C GLY A 130 1.32 -11.95 12.19
N VAL A 131 1.74 -13.19 11.87
CA VAL A 131 3.14 -13.60 11.95
C VAL A 131 3.87 -13.31 10.64
N SER A 132 5.08 -12.77 10.73
CA SER A 132 6.00 -12.68 9.58
C SER A 132 6.55 -14.07 9.26
N TRP A 133 5.99 -14.77 8.27
CA TRP A 133 6.41 -16.14 7.96
C TRP A 133 6.73 -16.38 6.48
N VAL A 134 6.38 -15.46 5.60
CA VAL A 134 6.70 -15.62 4.17
C VAL A 134 8.15 -15.22 3.94
N TRP A 135 8.99 -16.18 3.52
CA TRP A 135 10.40 -15.96 3.23
C TRP A 135 10.59 -15.34 1.85
N ILE A 136 11.12 -14.12 1.78
CA ILE A 136 11.33 -13.42 0.49
C ILE A 136 12.77 -13.48 -0.05
N GLY A 137 13.64 -14.25 0.61
CA GLY A 137 15.06 -14.42 0.23
C GLY A 137 16.03 -13.71 1.17
N ASP A 138 15.63 -12.60 1.78
CA ASP A 138 16.45 -11.81 2.70
C ASP A 138 15.69 -11.39 3.98
N ASN A 139 14.41 -11.76 4.09
CA ASN A 139 13.58 -11.48 5.25
C ASN A 139 12.35 -12.37 5.33
N PHE A 140 11.76 -12.42 6.52
CA PHE A 140 10.39 -12.92 6.72
C PHE A 140 9.41 -11.75 6.75
N VAL A 141 8.31 -11.87 6.00
CA VAL A 141 7.31 -10.81 5.82
C VAL A 141 5.91 -11.33 6.16
N VAL A 142 5.05 -10.46 6.70
CA VAL A 142 3.65 -10.76 6.96
C VAL A 142 2.87 -10.92 5.64
N PRO A 143 1.93 -11.87 5.52
CA PRO A 143 1.20 -12.11 4.28
C PRO A 143 0.50 -10.87 3.70
N ASN A 144 -0.07 -10.02 4.55
CA ASN A 144 -0.78 -8.81 4.11
C ASN A 144 0.13 -7.78 3.43
N ALA A 145 1.45 -7.83 3.65
CA ALA A 145 2.40 -6.95 2.96
C ALA A 145 2.87 -7.51 1.61
N LEU A 146 2.31 -8.64 1.14
CA LEU A 146 2.70 -9.32 -0.09
C LEU A 146 1.56 -9.39 -1.10
N ALA A 147 1.89 -9.16 -2.36
CA ALA A 147 1.02 -9.40 -3.50
C ALA A 147 1.75 -10.19 -4.60
N PHE A 148 1.02 -10.99 -5.37
CA PHE A 148 1.57 -11.70 -6.54
C PHE A 148 1.87 -10.76 -7.69
N ASP A 149 1.05 -9.72 -7.85
CA ASP A 149 1.21 -8.73 -8.90
C ASP A 149 1.14 -7.31 -8.30
N SER A 150 2.10 -6.49 -8.70
CA SER A 150 2.21 -5.08 -8.30
C SER A 150 3.07 -4.38 -9.35
N PRO A 151 2.64 -3.20 -9.84
CA PRO A 151 3.38 -2.47 -10.88
C PRO A 151 4.77 -2.02 -10.41
N VAL A 152 4.96 -1.89 -9.09
CA VAL A 152 6.19 -1.41 -8.46
C VAL A 152 6.45 -2.17 -7.17
N LYS A 153 7.73 -2.35 -6.82
CA LYS A 153 8.14 -2.81 -5.48
C LYS A 153 8.12 -1.62 -4.52
N PHE A 154 7.30 -1.68 -3.47
CA PHE A 154 7.21 -0.62 -2.46
C PHE A 154 7.96 -0.96 -1.16
N THR A 155 9.16 -1.52 -1.29
CA THR A 155 10.04 -1.87 -0.15
C THR A 155 10.39 -0.63 0.69
N PRO A 156 10.39 -0.70 2.04
CA PRO A 156 10.19 -1.89 2.88
C PRO A 156 8.75 -2.12 3.36
N TYR A 157 7.75 -1.48 2.72
CA TYR A 157 6.37 -1.51 3.21
C TYR A 157 5.50 -2.57 2.53
N LEU A 158 5.59 -2.69 1.20
CA LEU A 158 4.91 -3.72 0.41
C LEU A 158 5.90 -4.44 -0.51
N TYR A 159 5.63 -5.72 -0.73
CA TYR A 159 6.53 -6.64 -1.41
C TYR A 159 5.79 -7.43 -2.49
N VAL A 160 6.53 -7.83 -3.51
CA VAL A 160 6.06 -8.77 -4.53
C VAL A 160 6.53 -10.16 -4.15
N VAL A 161 5.65 -11.15 -4.27
CA VAL A 161 6.00 -12.56 -4.03
C VAL A 161 7.12 -12.99 -5.00
N PRO A 162 8.25 -13.52 -4.51
CA PRO A 162 9.32 -14.03 -5.36
C PRO A 162 8.84 -15.16 -6.28
N SER A 163 9.40 -15.23 -7.49
CA SER A 163 9.05 -16.25 -8.49
C SER A 163 9.24 -17.69 -7.99
N GLU A 164 10.20 -17.88 -7.09
CA GLU A 164 10.54 -19.17 -6.50
C GLU A 164 9.41 -19.72 -5.63
N LEU A 165 8.53 -18.85 -5.12
CA LEU A 165 7.37 -19.24 -4.31
C LEU A 165 6.09 -19.47 -5.13
N SER A 166 6.15 -19.32 -6.46
CA SER A 166 4.98 -19.47 -7.33
C SER A 166 4.31 -20.85 -7.24
N GLU A 167 5.07 -21.91 -6.95
CA GLU A 167 4.54 -23.27 -6.74
C GLU A 167 3.66 -23.41 -5.48
N PHE A 168 3.78 -22.46 -4.54
CA PHE A 168 3.01 -22.42 -3.30
C PHE A 168 1.88 -21.38 -3.35
N ARG A 169 1.46 -20.98 -4.55
CA ARG A 169 0.44 -19.95 -4.76
C ARG A 169 -0.84 -20.21 -3.98
N ASP A 170 -1.34 -21.44 -4.00
CA ASP A 170 -2.58 -21.80 -3.32
C ASP A 170 -2.44 -21.68 -1.80
N LEU A 171 -1.32 -22.12 -1.23
CA LEU A 171 -1.02 -21.96 0.19
C LEU A 171 -0.98 -20.48 0.59
N LEU A 172 -0.22 -19.68 -0.15
CA LEU A 172 0.00 -18.27 0.12
C LEU A 172 -1.31 -17.47 0.08
N LEU A 173 -2.13 -17.67 -0.97
CA LEU A 173 -3.44 -17.03 -1.07
C LEU A 173 -4.37 -17.42 0.08
N ASN A 174 -4.40 -18.71 0.43
CA ASN A 174 -5.24 -19.21 1.51
C ASN A 174 -4.82 -18.71 2.90
N LEU A 175 -3.57 -18.28 3.05
CA LEU A 175 -2.97 -17.75 4.28
C LEU A 175 -2.79 -16.22 4.26
N GLY A 176 -3.47 -15.51 3.35
CA GLY A 176 -3.61 -14.04 3.40
C GLY A 176 -2.71 -13.24 2.46
N VAL A 177 -1.88 -13.88 1.62
CA VAL A 177 -1.20 -13.18 0.53
C VAL A 177 -2.22 -12.76 -0.51
N ARG A 178 -2.11 -11.55 -1.05
CA ARG A 178 -3.09 -11.00 -2.01
C ARG A 178 -2.67 -11.20 -3.46
N ILE A 179 -3.62 -11.11 -4.37
CA ILE A 179 -3.32 -11.11 -5.81
C ILE A 179 -2.71 -9.75 -6.17
N ASN A 180 -3.44 -8.67 -5.86
CA ASN A 180 -3.05 -7.27 -6.07
C ASN A 180 -3.25 -6.50 -4.75
N PHE A 181 -2.53 -5.40 -4.59
CA PHE A 181 -2.81 -4.42 -3.55
C PHE A 181 -4.04 -3.58 -3.92
N ASP A 182 -4.77 -3.16 -2.89
CA ASP A 182 -5.84 -2.19 -3.02
C ASP A 182 -5.35 -0.78 -2.68
N ILE A 183 -6.24 0.21 -2.81
CA ILE A 183 -5.86 1.59 -2.60
C ILE A 183 -5.52 1.92 -1.14
N TRP A 184 -6.11 1.20 -0.20
CA TRP A 184 -5.89 1.43 1.21
C TRP A 184 -4.50 1.01 1.62
N ASP A 185 -3.95 -0.03 0.99
CA ASP A 185 -2.56 -0.42 1.18
C ASP A 185 -1.62 0.73 0.87
N TYR A 186 -1.80 1.37 -0.28
CA TYR A 186 -1.02 2.52 -0.70
C TYR A 186 -1.14 3.68 0.29
N MET A 187 -2.35 3.97 0.78
CA MET A 187 -2.55 5.00 1.80
C MET A 187 -1.85 4.66 3.12
N HIS A 188 -1.92 3.41 3.57
CA HIS A 188 -1.23 2.96 4.78
C HIS A 188 0.30 3.03 4.63
N VAL A 189 0.84 2.77 3.44
CA VAL A 189 2.26 2.95 3.14
C VAL A 189 2.67 4.42 3.34
N LEU A 190 1.90 5.36 2.80
CA LEU A 190 2.18 6.79 2.96
C LEU A 190 2.13 7.22 4.43
N GLN A 191 1.18 6.69 5.21
CA GLN A 191 1.09 6.95 6.65
C GLN A 191 2.29 6.38 7.43
N ARG A 192 2.72 5.16 7.09
CA ARG A 192 3.91 4.55 7.71
C ARG A 192 5.17 5.35 7.36
N LEU A 193 5.33 5.76 6.11
CA LEU A 193 6.42 6.62 5.69
C LEU A 193 6.42 7.95 6.45
N GLN A 194 5.26 8.61 6.59
CA GLN A 194 5.13 9.85 7.36
C GLN A 194 5.59 9.66 8.82
N ASN A 195 5.20 8.54 9.45
CA ASN A 195 5.62 8.21 10.82
C ASN A 195 7.12 7.92 10.92
N ASP A 196 7.72 7.29 9.91
CA ASP A 196 9.15 6.97 9.88
C ASP A 196 10.00 8.24 9.71
N VAL A 197 9.56 9.16 8.84
CA VAL A 197 10.26 10.44 8.59
C VAL A 197 9.94 11.51 9.63
N LYS A 198 8.93 11.32 10.49
CA LYS A 198 8.60 12.21 11.63
C LYS A 198 8.48 13.70 11.26
N GLY A 199 7.91 14.00 10.09
CA GLY A 199 7.72 15.36 9.58
C GLY A 199 8.96 16.01 8.99
N PHE A 200 10.09 15.31 8.87
CA PHE A 200 11.24 15.79 8.10
C PHE A 200 10.97 15.71 6.60
N PRO A 201 11.61 16.58 5.79
CA PRO A 201 11.58 16.49 4.33
C PRO A 201 12.01 15.12 3.81
N LEU A 202 11.29 14.62 2.81
CA LEU A 202 11.61 13.38 2.12
C LEU A 202 12.93 13.50 1.34
N SER A 203 13.70 12.42 1.29
CA SER A 203 14.82 12.30 0.36
C SER A 203 14.33 12.18 -1.08
N THR A 204 15.21 12.39 -2.07
CA THR A 204 14.88 12.23 -3.49
C THR A 204 14.32 10.84 -3.81
N ASP A 205 14.89 9.79 -3.22
CA ASP A 205 14.40 8.42 -3.41
C ASP A 205 13.01 8.22 -2.79
N GLN A 206 12.77 8.80 -1.61
CA GLN A 206 11.46 8.77 -0.96
C GLN A 206 10.41 9.57 -1.73
N LEU A 207 10.77 10.72 -2.32
CA LEU A 207 9.89 11.49 -3.20
C LEU A 207 9.48 10.69 -4.44
N ASN A 208 10.45 10.08 -5.12
CA ASN A 208 10.19 9.21 -6.28
C ASN A 208 9.30 8.03 -5.90
N PHE A 209 9.52 7.45 -4.72
CA PHE A 209 8.69 6.39 -4.17
C PHE A 209 7.25 6.86 -3.92
N VAL A 210 7.06 8.00 -3.26
CA VAL A 210 5.73 8.59 -3.01
C VAL A 210 5.03 8.90 -4.31
N HIS A 211 5.72 9.48 -5.30
CA HIS A 211 5.15 9.78 -6.60
C HIS A 211 4.54 8.55 -7.28
N ARG A 212 5.25 7.41 -7.28
CA ARG A 212 4.74 6.14 -7.82
C ARG A 212 3.51 5.62 -7.08
N ILE A 213 3.44 5.84 -5.76
CA ILE A 213 2.25 5.49 -4.99
C ILE A 213 1.08 6.37 -5.39
N LEU A 214 1.31 7.68 -5.54
CA LEU A 214 0.28 8.63 -5.95
C LEU A 214 -0.25 8.33 -7.35
N ASP A 215 0.60 7.93 -8.30
CA ASP A 215 0.17 7.45 -9.61
C ASP A 215 -0.72 6.21 -9.50
N ALA A 216 -0.29 5.19 -8.74
CA ALA A 216 -1.08 3.97 -8.53
C ALA A 216 -2.44 4.27 -7.90
N VAL A 217 -2.49 5.18 -6.92
CA VAL A 217 -3.73 5.66 -6.30
C VAL A 217 -4.62 6.36 -7.33
N ALA A 218 -4.06 7.27 -8.13
CA ALA A 218 -4.83 7.99 -9.15
C ALA A 218 -5.37 7.07 -10.24
N ASP A 219 -4.64 6.02 -10.62
CA ASP A 219 -5.08 5.04 -11.62
C ASP A 219 -6.25 4.20 -11.10
N CYS A 220 -6.19 3.77 -9.84
CA CYS A 220 -7.29 3.05 -9.17
C CYS A 220 -8.57 3.90 -9.00
N CYS A 221 -8.48 5.24 -9.06
CA CYS A 221 -9.59 6.15 -8.76
C CYS A 221 -10.29 6.76 -9.95
N SER A 222 -9.89 6.37 -11.16
CA SER A 222 -10.42 6.96 -12.40
C SER A 222 -11.95 6.84 -12.54
N GLU A 223 -12.61 6.00 -11.74
CA GLU A 223 -14.06 5.81 -11.78
C GLU A 223 -14.87 6.62 -10.73
N LYS A 224 -14.27 7.08 -9.61
CA LYS A 224 -14.96 7.90 -8.57
C LYS A 224 -13.96 8.73 -7.72
N PRO A 225 -14.29 9.99 -7.36
CA PRO A 225 -13.43 10.79 -6.49
C PRO A 225 -13.32 10.16 -5.10
N LEU A 226 -12.07 9.94 -4.65
CA LEU A 226 -11.69 9.31 -3.37
C LEU A 226 -12.31 9.93 -2.12
N PHE A 227 -12.67 11.21 -2.22
CA PHE A 227 -13.01 12.03 -1.07
C PHE A 227 -14.39 11.72 -0.44
N GLU A 228 -15.27 10.99 -1.14
CA GLU A 228 -16.59 10.65 -0.58
C GLU A 228 -16.63 9.33 0.20
N ALA A 229 -15.66 8.42 -0.03
CA ALA A 229 -15.73 7.06 0.51
C ALA A 229 -14.91 6.85 1.80
N SER A 230 -14.09 7.82 2.20
CA SER A 230 -13.09 7.62 3.26
C SER A 230 -12.85 8.86 4.12
N ASN A 231 -12.84 8.68 5.45
CA ASN A 231 -12.42 9.70 6.42
C ASN A 231 -10.89 9.87 6.51
N THR A 232 -10.11 9.14 5.70
CA THR A 232 -8.65 9.14 5.78
C THR A 232 -8.07 10.01 4.69
N PRO A 233 -7.58 11.22 4.99
CA PRO A 233 -7.01 12.11 3.98
C PRO A 233 -5.73 11.53 3.37
N ILE A 234 -5.61 11.59 2.04
CA ILE A 234 -4.39 11.23 1.31
C ILE A 234 -3.24 12.17 1.69
N LEU A 235 -2.04 11.60 1.80
CA LEU A 235 -0.81 12.32 2.14
C LEU A 235 -0.01 12.63 0.89
N ILE A 236 0.40 13.89 0.74
CA ILE A 236 1.06 14.42 -0.46
C ILE A 236 2.20 15.34 -0.01
N PRO A 237 3.36 15.31 -0.68
CA PRO A 237 4.48 16.18 -0.34
C PRO A 237 4.21 17.62 -0.76
N ASP A 238 4.56 18.56 0.11
CA ASP A 238 4.54 20.00 -0.15
C ASP A 238 5.80 20.47 -0.91
N MET A 239 5.90 21.77 -1.20
CA MET A 239 7.08 22.40 -1.81
C MET A 239 8.39 22.14 -1.03
N SER A 240 8.32 21.89 0.28
CA SER A 240 9.46 21.57 1.14
C SER A 240 9.74 20.07 1.24
N ALA A 241 9.08 19.25 0.41
CA ALA A 241 9.11 17.79 0.41
C ALA A 241 8.61 17.15 1.72
N VAL A 242 7.76 17.82 2.49
CA VAL A 242 7.15 17.29 3.72
C VAL A 242 5.78 16.69 3.40
N LEU A 243 5.51 15.46 3.87
CA LEU A 243 4.21 14.80 3.69
C LEU A 243 3.13 15.46 4.57
N MET A 244 2.09 15.95 3.91
CA MET A 244 0.95 16.60 4.56
C MET A 244 -0.38 16.21 3.89
N HIS A 245 -1.51 16.52 4.53
CA HIS A 245 -2.82 16.14 4.01
C HIS A 245 -3.15 16.94 2.74
N ALA A 246 -3.74 16.26 1.75
CA ALA A 246 -4.17 16.92 0.51
C ALA A 246 -5.14 18.07 0.73
N GLY A 247 -5.95 18.01 1.80
CA GLY A 247 -6.84 19.11 2.19
C GLY A 247 -6.11 20.40 2.57
N ASP A 248 -4.83 20.34 2.93
CA ASP A 248 -4.01 21.51 3.30
C ASP A 248 -3.15 21.99 2.12
N LEU A 249 -3.25 21.32 0.98
CA LEU A 249 -2.44 21.55 -0.21
C LEU A 249 -3.25 22.16 -1.35
N VAL A 250 -2.56 22.90 -2.21
CA VAL A 250 -3.05 23.38 -3.49
C VAL A 250 -2.01 23.22 -4.59
N TYR A 251 -2.48 23.03 -5.82
CA TYR A 251 -1.60 23.04 -6.99
C TYR A 251 -1.71 24.36 -7.75
N ASN A 252 -0.57 24.84 -8.26
CA ASN A 252 -0.51 26.11 -8.98
C ASN A 252 -0.87 25.91 -10.46
N ASP A 253 -2.13 26.16 -10.80
CA ASP A 253 -2.64 26.21 -12.18
C ASP A 253 -2.74 27.64 -12.73
N ALA A 254 -2.25 28.61 -11.98
CA ALA A 254 -2.28 30.03 -12.31
C ALA A 254 -0.99 30.74 -11.88
N PRO A 255 0.14 30.47 -12.56
CA PRO A 255 1.45 31.02 -12.19
C PRO A 255 1.50 32.56 -12.25
N TRP A 256 0.54 33.23 -12.89
CA TRP A 256 0.46 34.70 -12.84
C TRP A 256 -0.07 35.24 -11.49
N MET A 257 -0.58 34.40 -10.59
CA MET A 257 -1.08 34.80 -9.26
C MET A 257 -0.03 34.73 -8.15
N ASP A 258 1.25 34.58 -8.51
CA ASP A 258 2.39 34.08 -7.72
C ASP A 258 2.82 34.85 -6.44
N ASN A 259 1.96 35.64 -5.79
CA ASN A 259 2.32 36.36 -4.55
C ASN A 259 1.38 36.14 -3.34
N SER A 260 0.40 35.24 -3.42
CA SER A 260 -0.42 34.92 -2.26
C SER A 260 -0.50 33.41 -2.07
N THR A 261 0.47 32.84 -1.33
CA THR A 261 0.19 31.57 -0.63
C THR A 261 -1.07 31.83 0.20
N PRO A 262 -2.15 31.09 -0.06
CA PRO A 262 -3.39 31.27 0.68
C PRO A 262 -3.13 31.00 2.16
N VAL A 263 -3.71 31.81 3.05
CA VAL A 263 -3.50 31.65 4.49
C VAL A 263 -3.94 30.24 4.90
N GLY A 264 -3.01 29.46 5.45
CA GLY A 264 -3.27 28.08 5.89
C GLY A 264 -3.24 27.02 4.78
N LYS A 265 -2.78 27.34 3.57
CA LYS A 265 -2.56 26.35 2.50
C LYS A 265 -1.09 26.35 2.05
N HIS A 266 -0.62 25.19 1.61
CA HIS A 266 0.72 25.02 1.06
C HIS A 266 0.65 24.59 -0.40
N PHE A 267 1.70 24.88 -1.16
CA PHE A 267 1.82 24.37 -2.53
C PHE A 267 2.32 22.93 -2.52
N ILE A 268 1.82 22.10 -3.43
CA ILE A 268 2.33 20.75 -3.68
C ILE A 268 3.77 20.76 -4.21
N HIS A 269 4.49 19.66 -3.99
CA HIS A 269 5.83 19.50 -4.52
C HIS A 269 5.87 19.52 -6.05
N PRO A 270 6.86 20.16 -6.72
CA PRO A 270 6.91 20.30 -8.18
C PRO A 270 7.03 18.99 -8.98
N THR A 271 7.38 17.88 -8.31
CA THR A 271 7.41 16.54 -8.96
C THR A 271 6.02 16.02 -9.27
N ILE A 272 4.98 16.59 -8.67
CA ILE A 272 3.59 16.22 -8.89
C ILE A 272 3.02 17.17 -9.93
N SER A 273 2.54 16.61 -11.05
CA SER A 273 1.93 17.42 -12.11
C SER A 273 0.55 17.94 -11.68
N ASN A 274 0.12 19.04 -12.29
CA ASN A 274 -1.22 19.59 -12.07
C ASN A 274 -2.33 18.59 -12.46
N ASP A 275 -2.09 17.75 -13.48
CA ASP A 275 -2.99 16.67 -13.87
C ASP A 275 -3.15 15.64 -12.75
N LEU A 276 -2.02 15.11 -12.24
CA LEU A 276 -2.02 14.16 -11.14
C LEU A 276 -2.67 14.76 -9.88
N ALA A 277 -2.34 16.01 -9.56
CA ALA A 277 -2.93 16.75 -8.44
C ALA A 277 -4.46 16.84 -8.56
N SER A 278 -4.97 17.15 -9.75
CA SER A 278 -6.42 17.23 -10.01
C SER A 278 -7.11 15.87 -9.86
N ARG A 279 -6.49 14.78 -10.35
CA ARG A 279 -7.00 13.41 -10.24
C ARG A 279 -7.02 12.92 -8.78
N LEU A 280 -6.09 13.42 -7.96
CA LEU A 280 -6.04 13.14 -6.52
C LEU A 280 -6.99 14.04 -5.70
N GLY A 281 -7.77 14.91 -6.35
CA GLY A 281 -8.73 15.79 -5.68
C GLY A 281 -8.10 16.96 -4.92
N ILE A 282 -6.84 17.32 -5.22
CA ILE A 282 -6.20 18.51 -4.67
C ILE A 282 -6.87 19.75 -5.29
N GLN A 283 -7.07 20.80 -4.49
CA GLN A 283 -7.71 22.02 -4.98
C GLN A 283 -6.75 22.85 -5.85
N SER A 284 -7.27 23.42 -6.94
CA SER A 284 -6.54 24.38 -7.78
C SER A 284 -6.40 25.73 -7.05
N LEU A 285 -5.28 26.41 -7.26
CA LEU A 285 -5.03 27.76 -6.73
C LEU A 285 -6.12 28.75 -7.17
N ARG A 286 -6.56 28.70 -8.43
CA ARG A 286 -7.66 29.56 -8.94
C ARG A 286 -8.97 29.30 -8.23
N CYS A 287 -9.23 28.05 -7.90
CA CYS A 287 -10.46 27.62 -7.26
C CYS A 287 -10.54 27.94 -5.76
N LEU A 288 -9.46 28.43 -5.14
CA LEU A 288 -9.51 28.88 -3.74
C LEU A 288 -10.23 30.21 -3.56
N SER A 289 -10.13 31.09 -4.56
CA SER A 289 -10.78 32.41 -4.58
C SER A 289 -12.19 32.36 -5.16
N LEU A 290 -12.65 31.17 -5.59
CA LEU A 290 -14.03 31.01 -6.03
C LEU A 290 -14.91 31.26 -4.81
N VAL A 291 -15.59 32.40 -4.91
CA VAL A 291 -16.69 32.91 -4.11
C VAL A 291 -17.51 31.71 -3.62
N ASP A 292 -17.55 31.52 -2.30
CA ASP A 292 -18.44 30.54 -1.66
C ASP A 292 -19.83 30.66 -2.30
N ASP A 293 -20.57 29.56 -2.49
CA ASP A 293 -21.94 29.62 -3.03
C ASP A 293 -22.77 30.64 -2.23
N ASP A 294 -22.46 30.81 -0.94
CA ASP A 294 -23.05 31.79 -0.05
C ASP A 294 -22.76 33.26 -0.42
N MET A 295 -21.61 33.55 -1.01
CA MET A 295 -21.21 34.90 -1.46
C MET A 295 -21.70 35.22 -2.88
N THR A 296 -22.10 34.21 -3.67
CA THR A 296 -22.79 34.41 -4.97
C THR A 296 -24.31 34.33 -4.87
N LYS A 297 -24.88 33.83 -3.77
CA LYS A 297 -26.34 33.81 -3.53
C LYS A 297 -27.00 35.18 -3.68
N ASP A 298 -26.31 36.23 -3.26
CA ASP A 298 -26.79 37.61 -3.34
C ASP A 298 -26.44 38.29 -4.68
N LEU A 299 -25.73 37.61 -5.58
CA LEU A 299 -25.54 38.10 -6.94
C LEU A 299 -26.82 37.76 -7.74
N PRO A 300 -27.63 38.75 -8.15
CA PRO A 300 -28.83 38.48 -8.94
C PRO A 300 -28.42 38.05 -10.36
N CYS A 301 -28.11 36.76 -10.53
CA CYS A 301 -27.95 36.15 -11.83
C CYS A 301 -29.32 35.64 -12.28
N MET A 302 -29.97 36.39 -13.16
CA MET A 302 -31.26 35.98 -13.72
C MET A 302 -31.09 34.70 -14.53
N ASP A 303 -32.04 33.76 -14.41
CA ASP A 303 -31.94 32.49 -15.12
C ASP A 303 -32.01 32.68 -16.65
N TYR A 304 -31.38 31.74 -17.38
CA TYR A 304 -31.30 31.81 -18.84
C TYR A 304 -32.68 31.86 -19.53
N ALA A 305 -33.66 31.11 -19.02
CA ALA A 305 -34.99 31.04 -19.62
C ALA A 305 -35.68 32.41 -19.53
N ARG A 306 -35.55 33.07 -18.38
CA ARG A 306 -36.11 34.39 -18.12
C ARG A 306 -35.44 35.47 -18.95
N ILE A 307 -34.11 35.44 -19.07
CA ILE A 307 -33.37 36.35 -19.97
C ILE A 307 -33.87 36.18 -21.41
N LYS A 308 -34.04 34.94 -21.88
CA LYS A 308 -34.51 34.65 -23.23
C LYS A 308 -35.95 35.15 -23.49
N GLU A 309 -36.84 34.97 -22.53
CA GLU A 309 -38.20 35.52 -22.59
C GLU A 309 -38.18 37.05 -22.68
N LEU A 310 -37.40 37.71 -21.83
CA LEU A 310 -37.30 39.18 -21.81
C LEU A 310 -36.74 39.72 -23.12
N LEU A 311 -35.68 39.10 -23.66
CA LEU A 311 -35.13 39.45 -24.96
C LEU A 311 -36.13 39.26 -26.10
N THR A 312 -37.02 38.26 -26.02
CA THR A 312 -38.08 38.06 -27.02
C THR A 312 -39.18 39.11 -26.91
N SER A 313 -39.46 39.60 -25.69
CA SER A 313 -40.42 40.69 -25.46
C SER A 313 -39.88 42.06 -25.85
N TYR A 314 -38.56 42.24 -25.83
CA TYR A 314 -37.86 43.42 -26.32
C TYR A 314 -37.79 43.36 -27.85
N GLY A 315 -38.87 43.82 -28.49
CA GLY A 315 -39.09 43.64 -29.93
C GLY A 315 -38.13 44.38 -30.86
N ASP A 316 -37.26 45.27 -30.36
CA ASP A 316 -36.34 46.04 -31.19
C ASP A 316 -34.97 46.26 -30.50
N THR A 317 -33.92 45.70 -31.10
CA THR A 317 -32.53 45.88 -30.65
C THR A 317 -31.98 47.28 -30.95
N GLU A 318 -32.63 48.06 -31.82
CA GLU A 318 -32.22 49.43 -32.16
C GLU A 318 -32.43 50.42 -30.99
N LEU A 319 -33.24 50.03 -30.00
CA LEU A 319 -33.57 50.88 -28.84
C LEU A 319 -32.57 50.76 -27.66
N LEU A 320 -31.66 49.79 -27.69
CA LEU A 320 -30.71 49.53 -26.58
C LEU A 320 -29.93 50.78 -26.14
N LEU A 321 -29.56 51.65 -27.09
CA LEU A 321 -28.84 52.88 -26.78
C LEU A 321 -29.70 53.89 -26.02
N PHE A 322 -31.01 53.93 -26.31
CA PHE A 322 -31.95 54.77 -25.58
C PHE A 322 -32.21 54.21 -24.18
N ASP A 323 -32.29 52.90 -24.02
CA ASP A 323 -32.44 52.27 -22.71
C ASP A 323 -31.23 52.55 -21.81
N LEU A 324 -30.01 52.47 -22.36
CA LEU A 324 -28.78 52.83 -21.65
C LEU A 324 -28.74 54.32 -21.27
N LEU A 325 -29.30 55.19 -22.12
CA LEU A 325 -29.41 56.62 -21.85
C LEU A 325 -30.46 56.91 -20.74
N GLU A 326 -31.61 56.23 -20.78
CA GLU A 326 -32.63 56.32 -19.73
C GLU A 326 -32.10 55.82 -18.38
N LEU A 327 -31.36 54.71 -18.38
CA LEU A 327 -30.68 54.21 -17.19
C LEU A 327 -29.68 55.24 -16.63
N ALA A 328 -28.92 55.89 -17.51
CA ALA A 328 -28.00 56.95 -17.10
C ALA A 328 -28.73 58.15 -16.49
N ASP A 329 -29.87 58.56 -17.07
CA ASP A 329 -30.70 59.65 -16.56
C ASP A 329 -31.35 59.29 -15.20
N CYS A 330 -31.88 58.08 -15.06
CA CYS A 330 -32.40 57.54 -13.81
C CYS A 330 -31.32 57.49 -12.71
N CYS A 331 -30.07 57.17 -13.08
CA CYS A 331 -28.92 57.24 -12.20
C CYS A 331 -28.39 58.67 -11.97
N LYS A 332 -29.01 59.69 -12.58
CA LYS A 332 -28.61 61.11 -12.52
C LYS A 332 -27.19 61.36 -13.03
N ALA A 333 -26.74 60.59 -14.02
CA ALA A 333 -25.44 60.75 -14.64
C ALA A 333 -25.42 61.96 -15.58
N ASN A 334 -24.44 62.85 -15.43
CA ASN A 334 -24.32 64.05 -16.27
C ASN A 334 -23.70 63.78 -17.65
N LYS A 335 -23.08 62.61 -17.85
CA LYS A 335 -22.41 62.19 -19.09
C LYS A 335 -22.47 60.68 -19.23
N LEU A 336 -22.72 60.20 -20.44
CA LEU A 336 -22.64 58.79 -20.84
C LEU A 336 -21.57 58.65 -21.93
N HIS A 337 -20.62 57.72 -21.73
CA HIS A 337 -19.58 57.39 -22.72
C HIS A 337 -19.78 55.95 -23.17
N LEU A 338 -20.07 55.75 -24.46
CA LEU A 338 -20.16 54.44 -25.08
C LEU A 338 -18.92 54.19 -25.91
N ILE A 339 -18.18 53.13 -25.59
CA ILE A 339 -16.92 52.79 -26.24
C ILE A 339 -17.06 51.39 -26.82
N PHE A 340 -16.98 51.29 -28.15
CA PHE A 340 -16.89 49.98 -28.80
C PHE A 340 -15.42 49.55 -28.84
N ASP A 341 -15.05 48.72 -27.87
CA ASP A 341 -13.69 48.22 -27.74
C ASP A 341 -13.49 46.94 -28.57
N LYS A 342 -12.68 47.05 -29.63
CA LYS A 342 -12.30 45.92 -30.51
C LYS A 342 -11.00 45.23 -30.07
N ARG A 343 -10.43 45.58 -28.91
CA ARG A 343 -9.21 44.94 -28.42
C ARG A 343 -9.49 43.48 -28.07
N GLU A 344 -8.59 42.59 -28.46
CA GLU A 344 -8.59 41.21 -27.96
C GLU A 344 -7.70 41.13 -26.71
N HIS A 345 -8.22 40.53 -25.65
CA HIS A 345 -7.49 40.32 -24.42
C HIS A 345 -6.89 38.90 -24.37
N PRO A 346 -5.70 38.72 -23.78
CA PRO A 346 -5.13 37.39 -23.55
C PRO A 346 -6.07 36.52 -22.73
N ARG A 347 -6.26 35.26 -23.15
CA ARG A 347 -7.13 34.28 -22.47
C ARG A 347 -6.40 33.42 -21.43
N GLN A 348 -5.15 33.77 -21.12
CA GLN A 348 -4.28 32.95 -20.28
C GLN A 348 -4.65 33.05 -18.78
N SER A 349 -5.13 34.22 -18.34
CA SER A 349 -5.38 34.56 -16.92
C SER A 349 -6.87 34.77 -16.58
N LEU A 350 -7.73 33.81 -16.91
CA LEU A 350 -9.18 33.86 -16.61
C LEU A 350 -9.55 33.40 -15.18
N LEU A 351 -10.75 33.68 -14.69
CA LEU A 351 -11.19 33.21 -13.37
C LEU A 351 -11.77 31.79 -13.39
N GLN A 352 -12.24 31.34 -14.56
CA GLN A 352 -12.82 30.01 -14.77
C GLN A 352 -12.15 29.33 -15.97
N HIS A 353 -12.21 27.99 -15.98
CA HIS A 353 -11.84 27.21 -17.14
C HIS A 353 -12.85 27.48 -18.26
N ASN A 354 -12.39 27.72 -19.48
CA ASN A 354 -13.28 27.71 -20.64
C ASN A 354 -13.77 26.27 -20.78
N GLY A 355 -15.03 26.03 -20.46
CA GLY A 355 -15.71 24.75 -20.66
C GLY A 355 -15.82 24.36 -22.13
#